data_AF-A0A7R8XFQ3-F1
#
_entry.id   AF-A0A7R8XFQ3-F1
#
_cell.length_a   1.000
_cell.length_b   1.000
_cell.length_c   1.000
_cell.angle_alpha   90.00
_cell.angle_beta   90.00
_cell.angle_gamma   90.00
#
_symmetry.space_group_name_H-M   'P 1'
#
loop_
_entity.id
_entity.type
_entity.pdbx_description
1 polymer ?
#
loop_
_entity_poly.entity_id
_entity_poly.type
_entity_poly.pdbx_seq_one_letter_code
_entity_poly.pdbx_strand_id
1 'polypeptide(L)'
;MIIGAAMGVLGIILLLVGCLATGETRSSVYRADKARVGGRICGAVFMGIVYVLNLVWLLMLCCLVIITSTFTVFWAICSSDRILVHDRCIDFTQFGFMFPNATHDDQMTICDPGEKKLFCKDYVENAEVMFILATVSCVIVILSLVHYLMCLAANYAHIKDSEKFRDLEEMQRLQDAEMTGLSKERF
;
A
#
# COMPACT_ATOMS: atom_id res chain seq x y z
N MET A 1 -1.14 -11.45 -15.08
CA MET A 1 -2.44 -11.89 -14.50
C MET A 1 -2.27 -12.64 -13.18
N ILE A 2 -1.40 -13.65 -13.08
CA ILE A 2 -1.19 -14.45 -11.85
C ILE A 2 -0.76 -13.59 -10.65
N ILE A 3 0.18 -12.66 -10.88
CA ILE A 3 0.68 -11.75 -9.83
C ILE A 3 -0.42 -10.80 -9.34
N GLY A 4 -1.24 -10.25 -10.25
CA GLY A 4 -2.36 -9.38 -9.89
C GLY A 4 -3.45 -10.12 -9.13
N ALA A 5 -3.79 -11.35 -9.53
CA ALA A 5 -4.74 -12.19 -8.81
C ALA A 5 -4.23 -12.57 -7.41
N ALA A 6 -2.95 -12.93 -7.28
CA ALA A 6 -2.33 -13.22 -6.00
C ALA A 6 -2.32 -12.01 -5.05
N MET A 7 -2.02 -10.81 -5.57
CA MET A 7 -2.05 -9.56 -4.81
C MET A 7 -3.47 -9.19 -4.37
N GLY A 8 -4.47 -9.39 -5.23
CA GLY A 8 -5.88 -9.19 -4.89
C GLY A 8 -6.36 -10.14 -3.79
N VAL A 9 -6.01 -11.42 -3.89
CA VAL A 9 -6.34 -12.44 -2.87
C VAL A 9 -5.64 -12.12 -1.54
N LEU A 10 -4.37 -11.72 -1.56
CA LEU A 10 -3.66 -11.26 -0.37
C LEU A 10 -4.33 -10.04 0.26
N GLY A 11 -4.77 -9.06 -0.54
CA GLY A 11 -5.54 -7.91 -0.06
C GLY A 11 -6.86 -8.31 0.61
N ILE A 12 -7.61 -9.25 0.02
CA ILE A 12 -8.86 -9.78 0.59
C ILE A 12 -8.59 -10.54 1.89
N ILE A 13 -7.55 -11.38 1.95
CA ILE A 13 -7.18 -12.10 3.17
C ILE A 13 -6.79 -11.12 4.28
N LEU A 14 -6.01 -10.08 3.97
CA LEU A 14 -5.64 -9.05 4.94
C LEU A 14 -6.87 -8.26 5.41
N LEU A 15 -7.81 -7.95 4.53
CA LEU A 15 -9.08 -7.32 4.90
C LEU A 15 -9.92 -8.25 5.80
N LEU A 16 -10.03 -9.54 5.47
CA LEU A 16 -10.78 -10.51 6.27
C LEU A 16 -10.15 -10.71 7.65
N VAL A 17 -8.83 -10.85 7.74
CA VAL A 17 -8.10 -10.93 9.02
C VAL A 17 -8.29 -9.64 9.82
N GLY A 18 -8.38 -8.49 9.14
CA GLY A 18 -8.79 -7.21 9.71
C GLY A 18 -10.14 -7.14 10.34
N CYS A 19 -11.14 -7.51 9.55
CA CYS A 19 -12.53 -7.58 9.98
C CYS A 19 -12.69 -8.58 11.13
N LEU A 20 -11.96 -9.70 11.10
CA LEU A 20 -11.94 -10.69 12.18
C LEU A 20 -11.21 -10.19 13.43
N ALA A 21 -10.17 -9.38 13.28
CA ALA A 21 -9.49 -8.70 14.39
C ALA A 21 -10.32 -7.55 14.98
N THR A 22 -11.23 -6.96 14.19
CA THR A 22 -12.12 -5.85 14.58
C THR A 22 -13.48 -6.34 15.10
N GLY A 23 -13.93 -7.51 14.67
CA GLY A 23 -15.19 -8.10 15.09
C GLY A 23 -15.09 -8.72 16.48
N GLU A 24 -16.12 -8.51 17.29
CA GLU A 24 -16.40 -9.27 18.51
C GLU A 24 -16.62 -10.78 18.24
N THR A 25 -15.70 -11.47 17.56
CA THR A 25 -15.66 -12.93 17.54
C THR A 25 -15.01 -13.43 18.84
N ARG A 26 -15.40 -12.82 19.95
CA ARG A 26 -14.96 -13.11 21.32
C ARG A 26 -15.97 -14.01 22.06
N SER A 27 -16.90 -14.67 21.38
CA SER A 27 -17.98 -15.37 22.09
C SER A 27 -17.88 -16.89 22.17
N SER A 28 -17.08 -17.61 21.37
CA SER A 28 -17.21 -19.08 21.37
C SER A 28 -15.97 -19.96 21.59
N VAL A 29 -14.73 -19.55 21.28
CA VAL A 29 -13.66 -20.57 21.14
C VAL A 29 -12.50 -20.50 22.14
N TYR A 30 -12.19 -19.36 22.78
CA TYR A 30 -11.01 -19.28 23.67
C TYR A 30 -11.34 -18.98 25.12
N ARG A 31 -11.92 -19.98 25.78
CA ARG A 31 -12.07 -20.07 27.24
C ARG A 31 -10.75 -20.54 27.88
N ALA A 32 -9.69 -19.76 27.73
CA ALA A 32 -8.41 -20.02 28.41
C ALA A 32 -7.66 -18.70 28.66
N ASP A 33 -7.20 -18.49 29.89
CA ASP A 33 -6.49 -17.28 30.37
C ASP A 33 -5.31 -16.80 29.51
N LYS A 34 -4.81 -17.63 28.59
CA LYS A 34 -3.76 -17.28 27.62
C LYS A 34 -4.24 -16.45 26.42
N ALA A 35 -5.55 -16.38 26.14
CA ALA A 35 -6.10 -15.54 25.08
C ALA A 35 -6.03 -14.03 25.37
N ARG A 36 -5.90 -13.65 26.65
CA ARG A 36 -5.86 -12.25 27.12
C ARG A 36 -4.61 -11.50 26.62
N VAL A 37 -3.50 -12.21 26.39
CA VAL A 37 -2.22 -11.63 25.90
C VAL A 37 -2.11 -11.70 24.37
N GLY A 38 -2.75 -12.69 23.74
CA GLY A 38 -2.67 -12.93 22.28
C GLY A 38 -3.25 -11.79 21.44
N GLY A 39 -4.31 -11.13 21.90
CA GLY A 39 -4.94 -10.00 21.20
C GLY A 39 -4.02 -8.79 21.04
N ARG A 40 -3.19 -8.49 22.06
CA ARG A 40 -2.28 -7.32 22.07
C ARG A 40 -1.15 -7.47 21.07
N ILE A 41 -0.55 -8.67 21.03
CA ILE A 41 0.57 -8.99 20.14
C ILE A 41 0.04 -9.13 18.70
N CYS A 42 -1.10 -9.79 18.50
CA CYS A 42 -1.69 -9.93 17.16
C CYS A 42 -2.08 -8.56 16.57
N GLY A 43 -2.71 -7.67 17.34
CA GLY A 43 -3.07 -6.33 16.88
C GLY A 43 -1.85 -5.47 16.52
N ALA A 44 -0.80 -5.50 17.35
CA ALA A 44 0.44 -4.76 17.09
C ALA A 44 1.20 -5.30 15.87
N VAL A 45 1.32 -6.64 15.75
CA VAL A 45 1.97 -7.28 14.59
C VAL A 45 1.20 -6.99 13.31
N PHE A 46 -0.13 -7.04 13.36
CA PHE A 46 -0.97 -6.79 12.21
C PHE A 46 -0.91 -5.33 11.74
N MET A 47 -0.95 -4.36 12.65
CA MET A 47 -0.67 -2.96 12.32
C MET A 47 0.72 -2.78 11.70
N GLY A 48 1.73 -3.47 12.24
CA GLY A 48 3.08 -3.49 11.67
C GLY A 48 3.13 -4.02 10.24
N ILE A 49 2.45 -5.14 9.96
CA ILE A 49 2.36 -5.72 8.60
C ILE A 49 1.70 -4.75 7.63
N VAL A 50 0.57 -4.15 8.01
CA VAL A 50 -0.16 -3.18 7.18
C VAL A 50 0.70 -1.94 6.90
N TYR A 51 1.45 -1.47 7.90
CA TYR A 51 2.37 -0.33 7.75
C TYR A 51 3.52 -0.64 6.79
N VAL A 52 4.16 -1.80 6.92
CA VAL A 52 5.22 -2.24 5.99
C VAL A 52 4.66 -2.39 4.58
N LEU A 53 3.46 -2.97 4.43
CA LEU A 53 2.80 -3.09 3.14
C LEU A 53 2.55 -1.71 2.52
N ASN A 54 2.09 -0.73 3.31
CA ASN A 54 1.90 0.65 2.84
C ASN A 54 3.21 1.28 2.35
N LEU A 55 4.33 1.06 3.05
CA LEU A 55 5.66 1.52 2.60
C LEU A 55 6.09 0.88 1.28
N VAL A 56 5.83 -0.42 1.09
CA VAL A 56 6.11 -1.10 -0.18
C VAL A 56 5.29 -0.51 -1.32
N TRP A 57 4.00 -0.26 -1.10
CA TRP A 57 3.13 0.38 -2.10
C TRP A 57 3.55 1.81 -2.40
N LEU A 58 3.99 2.58 -1.41
CA LEU A 58 4.53 3.93 -1.62
C LEU A 58 5.80 3.90 -2.49
N LEU A 59 6.71 2.95 -2.24
CA LEU A 59 7.89 2.78 -3.09
C LEU A 59 7.51 2.41 -4.52
N MET A 60 6.55 1.50 -4.69
CA MET A 60 6.01 1.13 -6.01
C MET A 60 5.37 2.33 -6.71
N LEU A 61 4.62 3.16 -5.99
CA LEU A 61 4.03 4.38 -6.54
C LEU A 61 5.12 5.33 -7.03
N CYS A 62 6.19 5.55 -6.27
CA CYS A 62 7.33 6.38 -6.71
C CYS A 62 7.92 5.87 -8.03
N CYS A 63 8.18 4.56 -8.14
CA CYS A 63 8.67 3.96 -9.38
C CYS A 63 7.68 4.13 -10.54
N LEU A 64 6.38 3.91 -10.31
CA LEU A 64 5.34 4.07 -11.33
C LEU A 64 5.21 5.52 -11.80
N VAL A 65 5.31 6.49 -10.90
CA VAL A 65 5.28 7.92 -11.23
C VAL A 65 6.46 8.29 -12.13
N ILE A 66 7.67 7.79 -11.83
CA ILE A 66 8.85 8.02 -12.69
C ILE A 66 8.59 7.45 -14.09
N ILE A 67 8.15 6.20 -14.19
CA ILE A 67 7.88 5.56 -15.50
C ILE A 67 6.78 6.30 -16.26
N THR A 68 5.67 6.62 -15.59
CA THR A 68 4.56 7.37 -16.19
C THR A 68 5.03 8.72 -16.70
N SER A 69 5.86 9.44 -15.94
CA SER A 69 6.40 10.74 -16.36
C SER A 69 7.26 10.64 -17.63
N THR A 70 8.08 9.59 -17.76
CA THR A 70 8.88 9.35 -18.97
C THR A 70 7.98 9.10 -20.18
N PHE A 71 6.94 8.28 -20.04
CA PHE A 71 5.99 8.01 -21.13
C PHE A 71 5.16 9.24 -21.50
N THR A 72 4.77 10.08 -20.52
CA THR A 72 4.08 11.35 -20.79
C THR A 72 4.98 12.34 -21.55
N VAL A 73 6.29 12.37 -21.28
CA VAL A 73 7.23 13.16 -22.08
C VAL A 73 7.30 12.64 -23.52
N PHE A 74 7.38 11.32 -23.72
CA PHE A 74 7.36 10.73 -25.06
C PHE A 74 6.05 11.02 -25.80
N TRP A 75 4.91 10.97 -25.10
CA TRP A 75 3.62 11.35 -25.65
C TRP A 75 3.59 12.82 -26.08
N ALA A 76 4.07 13.73 -25.23
CA ALA A 76 4.14 15.16 -25.54
C ALA A 76 5.02 15.46 -26.76
N ILE A 77 6.12 14.70 -26.93
CA ILE A 77 6.98 14.77 -28.13
C ILE A 77 6.18 14.29 -29.35
N CYS A 78 5.53 13.13 -29.29
CA CYS A 78 4.71 12.58 -30.36
C CYS A 78 3.52 13.48 -30.77
N SER A 79 2.94 14.22 -29.81
CA SER A 79 1.84 15.15 -30.05
C SER A 79 2.29 16.53 -30.56
N SER A 80 3.60 16.79 -30.64
CA SER A 80 4.12 18.08 -31.12
C SER A 80 3.90 18.25 -32.62
N ASP A 81 3.33 19.39 -33.03
CA ASP A 81 3.14 19.76 -34.44
C ASP A 81 4.42 19.68 -35.28
N ARG A 82 5.59 19.82 -34.65
CA ARG A 82 6.88 19.72 -35.34
C ARG A 82 7.15 18.32 -35.91
N ILE A 83 6.66 17.28 -35.26
CA ILE A 83 6.83 15.89 -35.72
C ILE A 83 5.66 15.50 -36.62
N LEU A 84 4.46 15.98 -36.32
CA LEU A 84 3.25 15.66 -37.07
C LEU A 84 3.12 16.41 -38.41
N VAL A 85 3.60 17.66 -38.50
CA VAL A 85 3.40 18.57 -39.65
C VAL A 85 4.68 18.79 -40.46
N HIS A 86 5.86 18.77 -39.84
CA HIS A 86 7.14 19.06 -40.52
C HIS A 86 8.00 17.82 -40.80
N ASP A 87 7.49 16.62 -40.55
CA ASP A 87 8.16 15.33 -40.76
C ASP A 87 9.60 15.27 -40.20
N ARG A 88 9.86 16.04 -39.13
CA ARG A 88 11.14 15.98 -38.42
C ARG A 88 11.33 14.59 -37.82
N CYS A 89 12.58 14.12 -37.78
CA CYS A 89 12.92 12.87 -37.11
C CYS A 89 12.79 13.03 -35.59
N ILE A 90 12.39 11.96 -34.90
CA ILE A 90 12.39 11.91 -33.45
C ILE A 90 13.82 11.60 -33.02
N ASP A 91 14.44 12.53 -32.31
CA ASP A 91 15.83 12.42 -31.88
C ASP A 91 15.90 12.09 -30.38
N PHE A 92 16.37 10.88 -30.05
CA PHE A 92 16.54 10.36 -28.70
C PHE A 92 17.94 10.59 -28.14
N THR A 93 18.83 11.32 -28.84
CA THR A 93 20.17 11.67 -28.34
C THR A 93 20.13 12.39 -26.98
N GLN A 94 19.08 13.18 -26.75
CA GLN A 94 18.79 13.83 -25.45
C GLN A 94 18.49 12.84 -24.31
N PHE A 95 18.08 11.61 -24.61
CA PHE A 95 17.94 10.50 -23.66
C PHE A 95 19.13 9.54 -23.71
N GLY A 96 20.26 9.93 -24.32
CA GLY A 96 21.44 9.08 -24.48
C GLY A 96 21.98 8.48 -23.19
N PHE A 97 21.73 9.10 -22.04
CA PHE A 97 22.04 8.54 -20.72
C PHE A 97 21.31 7.22 -20.40
N MET A 98 20.13 6.99 -20.97
CA MET A 98 19.32 5.79 -20.75
C MET A 98 19.78 4.61 -21.62
N PHE A 99 20.52 4.88 -22.70
CA PHE A 99 21.00 3.86 -23.63
C PHE A 99 22.43 3.43 -23.28
N PRO A 100 22.77 2.14 -23.42
CA PRO A 100 24.13 1.67 -23.18
C PRO A 100 25.15 2.39 -24.09
N ASN A 101 26.38 2.61 -23.59
CA ASN A 101 27.45 3.42 -24.22
C ASN A 101 27.91 2.98 -25.64
N ALA A 102 27.31 1.94 -26.22
CA ALA A 102 27.66 1.37 -27.51
C ALA A 102 26.58 1.58 -28.61
N THR A 103 25.58 2.43 -28.35
CA THR A 103 24.54 2.74 -29.33
C THR A 103 25.03 3.87 -30.26
N HIS A 104 25.07 3.61 -31.57
CA HIS A 104 25.43 4.60 -32.58
C HIS A 104 24.35 5.70 -32.66
N ASP A 105 24.73 6.98 -32.77
CA ASP A 105 23.80 8.13 -32.82
C ASP A 105 22.74 7.97 -33.94
N ASP A 106 23.12 7.31 -35.03
CA ASP A 106 22.28 7.02 -36.19
C ASP A 106 21.07 6.12 -35.86
N GLN A 107 21.17 5.30 -34.82
CA GLN A 107 20.08 4.42 -34.35
C GLN A 107 19.17 5.09 -33.30
N MET A 108 19.55 6.27 -32.81
CA MET A 108 18.77 7.06 -31.85
C MET A 108 17.88 8.09 -32.55
N THR A 109 17.83 8.08 -33.88
CA THR A 109 16.93 8.94 -34.66
C THR A 109 15.94 8.09 -35.46
N ILE A 110 14.64 8.29 -35.21
CA ILE A 110 13.57 7.61 -35.95
C ILE A 110 13.03 8.59 -36.99
N CYS A 111 13.42 8.37 -38.24
CA CYS A 111 13.04 9.18 -39.40
C CYS A 111 11.98 8.51 -40.28
N ASP A 112 11.83 7.18 -40.21
CA ASP A 112 10.89 6.45 -41.06
C ASP A 112 9.42 6.70 -40.64
N PRO A 113 8.55 7.16 -41.55
CA PRO A 113 7.17 7.53 -41.21
C PRO A 113 6.32 6.34 -40.73
N GLY A 114 6.65 5.11 -41.16
CA GLY A 114 6.02 3.90 -40.66
C GLY A 114 6.37 3.60 -39.20
N GLU A 115 7.65 3.72 -38.85
CA GLU A 115 8.15 3.46 -37.50
C GLU A 115 7.71 4.54 -36.50
N LYS A 116 7.67 5.82 -36.93
CA LYS A 116 7.12 6.92 -36.13
C LYS A 116 5.68 6.66 -35.69
N LYS A 117 4.83 6.23 -36.63
CA LYS A 117 3.40 5.98 -36.37
C LYS A 117 3.21 4.78 -35.45
N LEU A 118 3.95 3.70 -35.67
CA LEU A 118 3.92 2.51 -34.82
C LEU A 118 4.36 2.86 -33.39
N PHE A 119 5.46 3.59 -33.23
CA PHE A 119 5.97 3.99 -31.91
C PHE A 119 4.98 4.90 -31.16
N CYS A 120 4.57 6.01 -31.77
CA CYS A 120 3.72 7.00 -31.11
C CYS A 120 2.30 6.47 -30.83
N LYS A 121 1.73 5.66 -31.72
CA LYS A 121 0.34 5.18 -31.59
C LYS A 121 0.24 3.82 -30.90
N ASP A 122 0.99 2.82 -31.37
CA ASP A 122 0.83 1.45 -30.85
C ASP A 122 1.56 1.22 -29.53
N TYR A 123 2.68 1.93 -29.29
CA TYR A 123 3.47 1.77 -28.06
C TYR A 123 3.21 2.89 -27.05
N VAL A 124 3.47 4.15 -27.38
CA VAL A 124 3.44 5.26 -26.40
C VAL A 124 2.02 5.52 -25.88
N GLU A 125 1.02 5.65 -26.76
CA GLU A 125 -0.40 5.87 -26.36
C GLU A 125 -0.90 4.77 -25.42
N ASN A 126 -0.75 3.52 -25.85
CA ASN A 126 -1.26 2.37 -25.12
C ASN A 126 -0.52 2.19 -23.79
N ALA A 127 0.81 2.38 -23.77
CA ALA A 127 1.60 2.27 -22.55
C ALA A 127 1.25 3.38 -21.55
N GLU A 128 1.15 4.64 -21.99
CA GLU A 128 0.83 5.77 -21.12
C GLU A 128 -0.50 5.55 -20.40
N VAL A 129 -1.56 5.20 -21.14
CA VAL A 129 -2.89 4.98 -20.55
C VAL A 129 -2.84 3.85 -19.51
N MET A 130 -2.16 2.75 -19.80
CA MET A 130 -2.00 1.64 -18.87
C MET A 130 -1.24 2.05 -17.59
N PHE A 131 -0.17 2.83 -17.71
CA PHE A 131 0.60 3.31 -16.57
C PHE A 131 -0.14 4.35 -15.73
N ILE A 132 -0.93 5.23 -16.34
CA ILE A 132 -1.80 6.17 -15.63
C ILE A 132 -2.83 5.40 -14.80
N LEU A 133 -3.52 4.43 -15.39
CA LEU A 133 -4.50 3.59 -14.69
C LEU A 133 -3.86 2.79 -13.54
N ALA A 134 -2.65 2.25 -13.76
CA ALA A 134 -1.90 1.55 -12.72
C ALA A 134 -1.53 2.50 -11.56
N THR A 135 -1.10 3.72 -11.86
CA THR A 135 -0.76 4.75 -10.87
C THR A 135 -1.97 5.14 -10.03
N VAL A 136 -3.12 5.41 -10.67
CA VAL A 136 -4.39 5.71 -9.98
C VAL A 136 -4.80 4.56 -9.08
N SER A 137 -4.70 3.32 -9.58
CA SER A 137 -5.02 2.12 -8.80
C SER A 137 -4.12 1.99 -7.56
N CYS A 138 -2.82 2.26 -7.72
CA CYS A 138 -1.86 2.24 -6.62
C CYS A 138 -2.19 3.29 -5.55
N VAL A 139 -2.57 4.51 -5.96
CA VAL A 139 -3.04 5.56 -5.03
C VAL A 139 -4.25 5.12 -4.24
N ILE A 140 -5.25 4.51 -4.90
CA ILE A 140 -6.46 3.99 -4.24
C ILE A 140 -6.10 2.94 -3.19
N VAL A 141 -5.18 2.02 -3.51
CA VAL A 141 -4.70 0.99 -2.56
C VAL A 141 -4.03 1.64 -1.35
N ILE A 142 -3.15 2.62 -1.56
CA ILE A 142 -2.47 3.33 -0.47
C ILE A 142 -3.49 4.04 0.43
N LEU A 143 -4.43 4.78 -0.15
CA LEU A 143 -5.49 5.46 0.60
C LEU A 143 -6.33 4.48 1.42
N SER A 144 -6.66 3.32 0.85
CA SER A 144 -7.41 2.26 1.52
C SER A 144 -6.63 1.70 2.71
N LEU A 145 -5.33 1.42 2.54
CA LEU A 145 -4.45 0.94 3.61
C LEU A 145 -4.27 1.97 4.74
N VAL A 146 -4.20 3.26 4.42
CA VAL A 146 -4.11 4.34 5.43
C VAL A 146 -5.40 4.45 6.25
N HIS A 147 -6.57 4.45 5.60
CA HIS A 147 -7.86 4.45 6.30
C HIS A 147 -7.99 3.23 7.21
N TYR A 148 -7.56 2.09 6.70
CA TYR A 148 -7.58 0.86 7.45
C TYR A 148 -6.65 0.89 8.67
N LEU A 149 -5.44 1.44 8.53
CA LEU A 149 -4.51 1.66 9.64
C LEU A 149 -5.08 2.63 10.68
N MET A 150 -5.78 3.69 10.25
CA MET A 150 -6.46 4.62 11.16
C MET A 150 -7.53 3.91 12.00
N CYS A 151 -8.37 3.08 11.38
CA CYS A 151 -9.37 2.29 12.09
C CYS A 151 -8.73 1.29 13.07
N LEU A 152 -7.68 0.58 12.63
CA LEU A 152 -6.93 -0.34 13.49
C LEU A 152 -6.29 0.37 14.68
N ALA A 153 -5.71 1.54 14.47
CA ALA A 153 -5.07 2.32 15.54
C ALA A 153 -6.08 2.80 16.59
N ALA A 154 -7.25 3.27 16.15
CA ALA A 154 -8.35 3.65 17.04
C ALA A 154 -8.84 2.45 17.87
N ASN A 155 -9.04 1.30 17.21
CA ASN A 155 -9.44 0.07 17.87
C ASN A 155 -8.38 -0.45 18.84
N TYR A 156 -7.10 -0.38 18.46
CA TYR A 156 -5.99 -0.76 19.32
C TYR A 156 -5.88 0.13 20.56
N ALA A 157 -6.06 1.44 20.41
CA ALA A 157 -6.09 2.38 21.54
C ALA A 157 -7.28 2.09 22.46
N HIS A 158 -8.48 1.90 21.92
CA HIS A 158 -9.66 1.58 22.72
C HIS A 158 -9.52 0.26 23.49
N ILE A 159 -9.03 -0.81 22.85
CA ILE A 159 -8.77 -2.09 23.52
C ILE A 159 -7.73 -1.89 24.62
N LYS A 160 -6.60 -1.24 24.30
CA LYS A 160 -5.53 -0.98 25.26
C LYS A 160 -6.01 -0.19 26.48
N ASP A 161 -6.86 0.81 26.27
CA ASP A 161 -7.42 1.64 27.34
C ASP A 161 -8.46 0.87 28.16
N SER A 162 -9.38 0.14 27.52
CA SER A 162 -10.38 -0.69 28.20
C SER A 162 -9.75 -1.78 29.09
N GLU A 163 -8.62 -2.33 28.66
CA GLU A 163 -7.86 -3.28 29.49
C GLU A 163 -7.18 -2.61 30.68
N LYS A 164 -6.59 -1.42 30.50
CA LYS A 164 -6.03 -0.68 31.62
C LYS A 164 -7.08 -0.36 32.68
N PHE A 165 -8.29 0.01 32.27
CA PHE A 165 -9.40 0.22 33.20
C PHE A 165 -9.77 -1.06 33.95
N ARG A 166 -9.84 -2.21 33.26
CA ARG A 166 -10.10 -3.51 33.91
C ARG A 166 -9.01 -3.92 34.90
N ASP A 167 -7.74 -3.74 34.52
CA ASP A 167 -6.61 -4.08 35.39
C ASP A 167 -6.61 -3.21 36.67
N LEU A 168 -6.97 -1.93 36.55
CA LEU A 168 -7.16 -1.04 37.71
C LEU A 168 -8.33 -1.49 38.60
N GLU A 169 -9.45 -1.91 38.02
CA GLU A 169 -10.61 -2.41 38.78
C GLU A 169 -10.30 -3.72 39.51
N GLU A 170 -9.54 -4.64 38.88
CA GLU A 170 -9.07 -5.86 39.54
C GLU A 170 -8.15 -5.52 40.74
N MET A 171 -7.24 -4.55 40.62
CA MET A 171 -6.41 -4.11 41.76
C MET A 171 -7.25 -3.51 42.89
N GLN A 172 -8.22 -2.67 42.57
CA GLN A 172 -9.13 -2.09 43.58
C GLN A 172 -9.93 -3.17 44.32
N ARG A 173 -10.50 -4.13 43.59
CA ARG A 173 -11.25 -5.25 44.19
C ARG A 173 -10.39 -6.11 45.12
N LEU A 174 -9.14 -6.38 44.74
CA LEU A 174 -8.20 -7.11 45.60
C LEU A 174 -7.89 -6.32 46.88
N GLN A 175 -7.65 -5.02 46.76
CA GLN A 175 -7.39 -4.15 47.91
C GLN A 175 -8.59 -4.06 48.86
N ASP A 176 -9.82 -3.98 48.33
CA ASP A 176 -11.05 -3.96 49.14
C ASP A 176 -11.28 -5.30 49.84
N ALA A 177 -10.97 -6.43 49.18
CA ALA A 177 -11.07 -7.76 49.76
C ALA A 177 -10.06 -7.95 50.91
N GLU A 178 -8.82 -7.49 50.75
CA GLU A 178 -7.80 -7.52 51.81
C GLU A 178 -8.21 -6.66 53.02
N MET A 179 -8.73 -5.44 52.79
CA MET A 179 -9.20 -4.57 53.86
C MET A 179 -10.37 -5.19 54.64
N THR A 180 -11.32 -5.81 53.92
CA THR A 180 -12.46 -6.51 54.52
C THR A 180 -12.02 -7.75 55.29
N GLY A 181 -11.05 -8.50 54.76
CA GLY A 181 -10.45 -9.67 55.42
C GLY A 181 -9.77 -9.29 56.74
N LEU A 182 -8.93 -8.25 56.75
CA LEU A 182 -8.27 -7.76 57.96
C LEU A 182 -9.25 -7.23 59.01
N SER A 183 -10.37 -6.64 58.60
CA SER A 183 -11.43 -6.23 59.54
C SER A 183 -12.12 -7.42 60.19
N LYS A 184 -12.21 -8.57 59.51
CA LYS A 184 -12.85 -9.78 60.02
C LYS A 184 -11.97 -10.57 60.99
N GLU A 185 -10.64 -10.45 60.88
CA GLU A 185 -9.69 -11.06 61.83
C GLU A 185 -9.51 -10.25 63.13
N ARG A 186 -10.00 -9.01 63.17
CA ARG A 186 -9.90 -8.12 64.35
C ARG A 186 -11.09 -8.25 65.32
N PHE A 187 -12.15 -8.97 64.95
CA PHE A 187 -13.32 -9.26 65.77
C PHE A 187 -13.42 -10.75 66.09
#